data_AF-A0A7Y1Y6Z4-F1
#
_entry.id   AF-A0A7Y1Y6Z4-F1
#
_cell.length_a   1.000
_cell.length_b   1.000
_cell.length_c   1.000
_cell.angle_alpha   90.00
_cell.angle_beta   90.00
_cell.angle_gamma   90.00
#
_symmetry.space_group_name_H-M   'P 1'
#
loop_
_entity.id
_entity.type
_entity.pdbx_description
1 polymer ?
#
loop_
_entity_poly.entity_id
_entity_poly.type
_entity_poly.pdbx_seq_one_letter_code
_entity_poly.pdbx_strand_id
1 'polypeptide(L)' 'APVFQLGPFVMNSAEELRQAVDDYRRTSFGGWPWDRPDPVHPRGEGRFALHADGRIEHRDRQPVA' A
#
# COMPACT_ATOMS: atom_id res chain seq x y z
N ALA A 1 17.56 19.87 -9.33
CA ALA A 1 18.36 18.67 -9.00
C ALA A 1 18.27 17.69 -10.17
N PRO A 2 19.28 16.83 -10.41
CA PRO A 2 19.24 15.85 -11.49
C PRO A 2 18.16 14.79 -11.25
N VAL A 3 17.60 14.24 -12.34
CA VAL A 3 16.56 13.20 -12.30
C VAL A 3 17.06 11.97 -13.04
N PHE A 4 17.00 10.82 -12.39
CA PHE A 4 17.33 9.51 -12.96
C PHE A 4 16.10 8.59 -12.84
N GLN A 5 15.71 7.93 -13.93
CA GLN A 5 14.50 7.11 -13.98
C GLN A 5 14.76 5.75 -14.63
N LEU A 6 14.18 4.69 -14.05
CA LEU A 6 14.12 3.35 -14.64
C LEU A 6 12.82 2.67 -14.23
N GLY A 7 11.91 2.51 -15.18
CA GLY A 7 10.57 1.98 -14.93
C GLY A 7 9.82 2.83 -13.88
N PRO A 8 9.34 2.23 -12.76
CA PRO A 8 8.61 2.94 -11.70
C PRO A 8 9.52 3.68 -10.70
N PHE A 9 10.85 3.58 -10.83
CA PHE A 9 11.79 4.17 -9.89
C PHE A 9 12.35 5.49 -10.40
N VAL A 10 12.38 6.50 -9.53
CA VAL A 10 12.92 7.85 -9.79
C VAL A 10 13.79 8.27 -8.61
N MET A 11 15.04 8.69 -8.89
CA MET A 11 16.04 9.07 -7.87
C MET A 11 16.89 10.27 -8.34
N ASN A 12 17.76 10.78 -7.44
CA ASN A 12 18.65 11.92 -7.72
C ASN A 12 20.03 11.48 -8.22
N SER A 13 20.36 10.19 -8.18
CA SER A 13 21.60 9.64 -8.76
C SER A 13 21.42 8.27 -9.41
N ALA A 14 22.37 7.90 -10.28
CA ALA A 14 22.37 6.58 -10.92
C ALA A 14 22.70 5.44 -9.94
N GLU A 15 23.38 5.71 -8.82
CA GLU A 15 23.69 4.72 -7.79
C GLU A 15 22.44 4.41 -6.95
N GLU A 16 21.73 5.44 -6.47
CA GLU A 16 20.44 5.31 -5.78
C GLU A 16 19.41 4.55 -6.62
N LEU A 17 19.34 4.84 -7.92
CA LEU A 17 18.42 4.15 -8.82
C LEU A 17 18.73 2.65 -8.94
N ARG A 18 20.01 2.27 -9.02
CA ARG A 18 20.41 0.85 -9.04
C ARG A 18 20.08 0.16 -7.72
N GLN A 19 20.37 0.80 -6.61
CA GLN A 19 20.03 0.29 -5.27
C GLN A 19 18.53 0.02 -5.14
N ALA A 20 17.68 0.96 -5.59
CA ALA A 20 16.22 0.80 -5.54
C ALA A 20 15.72 -0.41 -6.36
N VAL A 21 16.32 -0.65 -7.52
CA VAL A 21 16.00 -1.82 -8.36
C VAL A 21 16.43 -3.11 -7.68
N ASP A 22 17.62 -3.15 -7.09
CA ASP A 22 18.13 -4.33 -6.41
C ASP A 22 17.33 -4.63 -5.12
N ASP A 23 16.89 -3.60 -4.40
CA ASP A 23 15.97 -3.76 -3.27
C ASP A 23 14.61 -4.30 -3.70
N TYR A 24 14.05 -3.78 -4.80
CA TYR A 24 12.81 -4.31 -5.37
C TYR A 24 12.94 -5.77 -5.80
N ARG A 25 14.05 -6.14 -6.44
CA ARG A 25 14.32 -7.54 -6.82
C ARG A 25 14.44 -8.47 -5.61
N ARG A 26 15.01 -7.97 -4.50
CA ARG A 26 15.24 -8.76 -3.29
C ARG A 26 13.98 -8.98 -2.47
N THR A 27 13.19 -7.94 -2.26
CA THR A 27 12.08 -7.98 -1.29
C THR A 27 10.73 -7.64 -1.90
N SER A 28 10.71 -7.15 -3.14
CA SER A 28 9.53 -6.53 -3.74
C SER A 28 8.90 -5.48 -2.81
N PHE A 29 9.75 -4.79 -2.02
CA PHE A 29 9.38 -3.85 -0.96
C PHE A 29 8.33 -4.37 0.03
N GLY A 30 8.47 -5.62 0.46
CA GLY A 30 7.57 -6.25 1.43
C GLY A 30 6.41 -7.03 0.80
N GLY A 31 6.34 -7.07 -0.53
CA GLY A 31 5.34 -7.83 -1.26
C GLY A 31 3.91 -7.31 -1.05
N TRP A 32 2.95 -8.02 -1.62
CA TRP A 32 1.53 -7.75 -1.38
C TRP A 32 1.11 -8.43 -0.09
N PRO A 33 0.62 -7.69 0.93
CA PRO A 33 0.33 -8.28 2.24
C PRO A 33 -0.93 -9.17 2.25
N TRP A 34 -1.71 -9.14 1.17
CA TRP A 34 -2.93 -9.93 1.03
C TRP A 34 -2.66 -11.23 0.27
N ASP A 35 -3.42 -12.27 0.62
CA ASP A 35 -3.38 -13.61 0.01
C ASP A 35 -3.77 -13.61 -1.48
N ARG A 36 -4.44 -12.56 -1.93
CA ARG A 36 -4.95 -12.39 -3.28
C ARG A 36 -4.59 -11.01 -3.87
N PRO A 37 -4.39 -10.92 -5.19
CA PRO A 37 -4.05 -9.65 -5.86
C PRO A 37 -5.21 -8.65 -5.85
N ASP A 38 -6.44 -9.13 -5.64
CA ASP A 38 -7.69 -8.38 -5.63
C ASP A 38 -8.35 -8.43 -4.24
N PRO A 39 -7.78 -7.80 -3.20
CA PRO A 39 -8.37 -7.81 -1.88
C PRO A 39 -9.74 -7.11 -1.92
N VAL A 40 -10.78 -7.91 -1.71
CA VAL A 40 -12.16 -7.45 -1.61
C VAL A 40 -12.63 -7.61 -0.17
N HIS A 41 -13.27 -6.57 0.37
CA HIS A 41 -13.89 -6.67 1.69
C HIS A 41 -15.06 -7.67 1.66
N PRO A 42 -15.30 -8.40 2.77
CA PRO A 42 -16.43 -9.33 2.84
C PRO A 42 -17.74 -8.63 2.50
N ARG A 43 -18.60 -9.29 1.70
CA ARG A 43 -19.88 -8.72 1.28
C ARG A 43 -20.78 -8.30 2.46
N GLY A 44 -20.63 -8.95 3.61
CA GLY A 44 -21.38 -8.66 4.85
C GLY A 44 -20.83 -7.54 5.72
N GLU A 45 -19.66 -6.97 5.39
CA GLU A 45 -18.97 -5.97 6.24
C GLU A 45 -19.71 -4.62 6.30
N GLY A 46 -20.55 -4.33 5.30
CA GLY A 46 -21.27 -3.06 5.19
C GLY A 46 -20.32 -1.87 4.97
N ARG A 47 -20.76 -0.67 5.33
CA ARG A 47 -19.92 0.54 5.25
C ARG A 47 -19.08 0.68 6.51
N PHE A 48 -17.76 0.76 6.36
CA PHE A 48 -16.83 1.00 7.46
C PHE A 48 -15.70 1.96 7.08
N ALA A 49 -15.01 2.51 8.09
CA ALA A 49 -13.81 3.31 7.94
C ALA A 49 -12.69 2.73 8.82
N LEU A 50 -11.53 2.43 8.23
CA LEU A 50 -10.30 2.05 8.93
C LEU A 50 -9.39 3.27 9.04
N HIS A 51 -9.10 3.67 10.28
CA HIS A 51 -8.22 4.80 10.58
C HIS A 51 -6.75 4.35 10.70
N ALA A 52 -5.82 5.29 10.54
CA ALA A 52 -4.38 5.03 10.58
C ALA A 52 -3.87 4.48 11.93
N ASP A 53 -4.63 4.69 13.00
CA ASP A 53 -4.41 4.15 14.35
C ASP A 53 -4.96 2.73 14.53
N GLY A 54 -5.58 2.16 13.48
CA GLY A 54 -6.20 0.84 13.50
C GLY A 54 -7.67 0.83 13.96
N ARG A 55 -8.27 1.97 14.30
CA ARG A 55 -9.69 2.02 14.68
C ARG A 55 -10.57 1.71 13.48
N ILE A 56 -11.60 0.88 13.70
CA ILE A 56 -12.63 0.58 12.70
C ILE A 56 -13.98 1.14 13.16
N GLU A 57 -14.57 2.02 12.36
CA GLU A 57 -15.92 2.55 12.58
C GLU A 57 -16.91 1.94 11.59
N HIS A 58 -18.07 1.47 12.07
CA HIS A 58 -19.15 0.97 11.22
C HIS A 58 -20.36 1.90 11.35
N ARG A 59 -20.82 2.50 10.23
CA ARG A 59 -21.98 3.42 10.24
C ARG A 59 -23.26 2.72 10.67
N ASP A 60 -23.44 1.49 10.20
CA ASP A 60 -24.72 0.76 10.32
C ASP A 60 -24.90 0.10 11.71
N ARG A 61 -23.87 0.17 12.58
CA ARG A 61 -23.90 -0.34 13.97
C ARG A 61 -24.11 0.76 15.03
N GLN A 62 -24.20 2.02 14.66
CA GLN A 62 -24.59 3.06 15.60
C GLN A 62 -26.11 3.00 15.85
N PRO A 63 -26.58 2.90 17.11
CA PRO A 63 -27.98 3.16 17.38
C PRO A 63 -28.28 4.61 16.98
N VAL A 64 -29.28 4.78 16.13
CA VAL A 64 -29.87 6.09 15.86
C VAL A 64 -30.31 6.70 17.19
N ALA A 65 -29.80 7.89 17.50
CA ALA A 65 -30.23 8.69 18.65
C ALA A 65 -31.61 9.30 18.42
#